data_AF-A0A6I7WK08-F1
#
_entry.id   AF-A0A6I7WK08-F1
#
_cell.length_a   1.000
_cell.length_b   1.000
_cell.length_c   1.000
_cell.angle_alpha   90.00
_cell.angle_beta   90.00
_cell.angle_gamma   90.00
#
_symmetry.space_group_name_H-M   'P 1'
#
loop_
_entity.id
_entity.type
_entity.pdbx_description
1 polymer ?
#
loop_
_entity_poly.entity_id
_entity_poly.type
_entity_poly.pdbx_seq_one_letter_code
_entity_poly.pdbx_strand_id
1 'polypeptide(L)'
;MGKLLVADYLVTGVINRFEVNAVRQNIAITGETLPRLVATFKSQFQIIESSTGKIVLADQVIQKIRFDEIRREIPSTERRYWTDADYKDLLFSKAATEVGNAILAGIYPIKVVKVSSTGVVLNRGKGVGGKQCLVINQGEAIIDIDTGESLGGSEEQVGLVEVTSVEGKFSKAKIIFGAGQIQYGDICRIQKTVQKEEEAAAYPRVTPGW
;
A
#
# COMPACT_ATOMS: atom_id res chain seq x y z
N MET A 1 -4.75 -33.58 -13.09
CA MET A 1 -4.34 -32.17 -13.16
C MET A 1 -2.87 -32.10 -12.76
N GLY A 2 -2.01 -31.65 -13.66
CA GLY A 2 -0.55 -31.76 -13.53
C GLY A 2 -0.02 -30.88 -12.42
N LYS A 3 0.72 -31.49 -11.49
CA LYS A 3 1.51 -30.79 -10.47
C LYS A 3 2.49 -29.86 -11.20
N LEU A 4 2.28 -28.55 -11.15
CA LEU A 4 3.26 -27.54 -11.60
C LEU A 4 4.47 -27.67 -10.68
N LEU A 5 5.41 -28.56 -11.03
CA LEU A 5 6.51 -29.05 -10.21
C LEU A 5 7.57 -27.99 -9.80
N VAL A 6 7.34 -26.69 -10.05
CA VAL A 6 8.38 -25.66 -9.93
C VAL A 6 7.99 -24.43 -9.09
N ALA A 7 6.70 -24.12 -8.91
CA ALA A 7 6.29 -22.88 -8.23
C ALA A 7 5.34 -23.13 -7.05
N ASP A 8 5.61 -22.53 -5.89
CA ASP A 8 4.74 -22.63 -4.69
C ASP A 8 3.43 -21.83 -4.85
N TYR A 9 3.48 -20.72 -5.59
CA TYR A 9 2.35 -19.83 -5.84
C TYR A 9 2.25 -19.44 -7.31
N LEU A 10 1.02 -19.32 -7.79
CA LEU A 10 0.67 -18.74 -9.08
C LEU A 10 0.06 -17.35 -8.86
N VAL A 11 0.66 -16.32 -9.46
CA VAL A 11 0.08 -14.97 -9.47
C VAL A 11 -0.63 -14.77 -10.80
N THR A 12 -1.91 -14.42 -10.75
CA THR A 12 -2.70 -14.05 -11.93
C THR A 12 -3.29 -12.66 -11.72
N GLY A 13 -3.50 -11.90 -12.78
CA GLY A 13 -4.04 -10.55 -12.65
C GLY A 13 -4.26 -9.87 -13.99
N VAL A 14 -4.91 -8.72 -13.94
CA VAL A 14 -5.19 -7.88 -15.10
C VAL A 14 -4.94 -6.41 -14.77
N ILE A 15 -4.41 -5.69 -15.74
CA ILE A 15 -4.31 -4.23 -15.67
C ILE A 15 -5.66 -3.67 -16.11
N ASN A 16 -6.45 -3.16 -15.16
CA ASN A 16 -7.77 -2.59 -15.44
C ASN A 16 -7.69 -1.20 -16.06
N ARG A 17 -6.69 -0.41 -15.69
CA ARG A 17 -6.54 0.98 -16.13
C ARG A 17 -5.08 1.36 -16.21
N PHE A 18 -4.69 1.91 -17.34
CA PHE A 18 -3.46 2.68 -17.48
C PHE A 18 -3.79 3.90 -18.32
N GLU A 19 -3.73 5.08 -17.71
CA GLU A 19 -4.01 6.33 -18.40
C GLU A 19 -3.11 7.45 -17.89
N VAL A 20 -2.89 8.44 -18.75
CA VAL A 20 -2.22 9.68 -18.42
C VAL A 20 -3.15 10.81 -18.85
N ASN A 21 -3.60 11.60 -17.89
CA ASN A 21 -4.54 12.68 -18.11
C ASN A 21 -3.96 14.03 -17.66
N ALA A 22 -4.20 15.08 -18.45
CA ALA A 22 -3.93 16.45 -18.05
C ALA A 22 -5.10 16.98 -17.20
N VAL A 23 -4.93 17.01 -15.89
CA VAL A 23 -5.91 17.56 -14.95
C VAL A 23 -5.63 19.06 -14.79
N ARG A 24 -6.62 19.90 -15.14
CA ARG A 24 -6.51 21.35 -14.94
C ARG A 24 -6.79 21.66 -13.47
N GLN A 25 -5.80 22.21 -12.77
CA GLN A 25 -6.00 22.73 -11.42
C GLN A 25 -6.01 24.26 -11.46
N ASN A 26 -7.05 24.87 -10.89
CA ASN A 26 -7.19 26.31 -10.80
C ASN A 26 -6.27 26.85 -9.69
N ILE A 27 -5.41 27.82 -10.00
CA ILE A 27 -4.63 28.54 -9.00
C ILE A 27 -5.51 29.68 -8.47
N ALA A 28 -6.07 29.50 -7.28
CA ALA A 28 -7.03 30.43 -6.68
C ALA A 28 -6.53 31.89 -6.55
N ILE A 29 -5.21 32.11 -6.55
CA ILE A 29 -4.60 33.44 -6.41
C ILE A 29 -4.45 34.16 -7.76
N THR A 30 -4.14 33.44 -8.84
CA THR A 30 -3.83 34.04 -10.16
C THR A 30 -4.91 33.81 -11.21
N GLY A 31 -5.85 32.89 -10.98
CA GLY A 31 -6.86 32.47 -11.96
C GLY A 31 -6.30 31.64 -13.11
N GLU A 32 -4.99 31.34 -13.11
CA GLU A 32 -4.36 30.53 -14.13
C GLU A 32 -4.66 29.04 -13.92
N THR A 33 -4.93 28.31 -15.01
CA THR A 33 -5.02 26.86 -15.00
C THR A 33 -3.70 26.25 -15.47
N LEU A 34 -2.95 25.63 -14.57
CA LEU A 34 -1.80 24.82 -14.96
C LEU A 34 -2.27 23.39 -15.25
N PRO A 35 -2.04 22.85 -16.47
CA PRO A 35 -2.28 21.44 -16.74
C PRO A 35 -1.30 20.59 -15.95
N ARG A 36 -1.80 19.74 -15.06
CA ARG A 36 -1.01 18.75 -14.32
C ARG A 36 -1.20 17.38 -14.93
N LEU A 37 -0.12 16.74 -15.36
CA LEU A 37 -0.18 15.38 -15.85
C LEU A 37 -0.26 14.41 -14.66
N VAL A 38 -1.34 13.63 -14.64
CA VAL A 38 -1.60 12.60 -13.66
C VAL A 38 -1.69 11.27 -14.37
N ALA A 39 -0.84 10.32 -13.97
CA ALA A 39 -0.96 8.94 -14.38
C ALA A 39 -1.76 8.14 -13.36
N THR A 40 -2.68 7.32 -13.85
CA THR A 40 -3.41 6.34 -13.03
C THR A 40 -3.13 4.94 -13.54
N PHE A 41 -2.58 4.10 -12.67
CA PHE A 41 -2.41 2.67 -12.88
C PHE A 41 -3.32 1.92 -11.90
N LYS A 42 -4.19 1.04 -12.42
CA LYS A 42 -5.01 0.12 -11.63
C LYS A 42 -4.78 -1.30 -12.11
N SER A 43 -4.37 -2.17 -11.20
CA SER A 43 -4.23 -3.60 -11.43
C SER A 43 -4.95 -4.37 -10.33
N GLN A 44 -5.66 -5.43 -10.72
CA GLN A 44 -6.22 -6.40 -9.80
C GLN A 44 -5.50 -7.73 -10.00
N PHE A 45 -5.18 -8.41 -8.92
CA PHE A 45 -4.46 -9.68 -8.97
C PHE A 45 -4.93 -10.61 -7.85
N GLN A 46 -4.68 -11.89 -8.06
CA GLN A 46 -4.91 -12.94 -7.09
C GLN A 46 -3.71 -13.89 -7.05
N ILE A 47 -3.47 -14.42 -5.87
CA ILE A 47 -2.39 -15.36 -5.57
C ILE A 47 -3.04 -16.70 -5.26
N ILE A 48 -2.65 -17.72 -5.99
CA ILE A 48 -3.19 -19.08 -5.87
C ILE A 48 -2.06 -19.97 -5.37
N GLU A 49 -2.30 -20.72 -4.30
CA GLU A 49 -1.36 -21.75 -3.84
C GLU A 49 -1.33 -22.89 -4.86
N SER A 50 -0.18 -23.20 -5.44
CA SER A 50 -0.07 -24.19 -6.51
C SER A 50 -0.40 -25.62 -6.06
N SER A 51 -0.22 -25.93 -4.77
CA SER A 51 -0.43 -27.26 -4.20
C SER A 51 -1.92 -27.59 -4.02
N THR A 52 -2.74 -26.60 -3.64
CA THR A 52 -4.16 -26.77 -3.31
C THR A 52 -5.11 -26.12 -4.31
N GLY A 53 -4.62 -25.19 -5.14
CA GLY A 53 -5.44 -24.36 -6.01
C GLY A 53 -6.25 -23.28 -5.28
N LYS A 54 -6.05 -23.11 -3.97
CA LYS A 54 -6.79 -22.12 -3.18
C LYS A 54 -6.26 -20.71 -3.41
N ILE A 55 -7.18 -19.75 -3.49
CA ILE A 55 -6.83 -18.32 -3.50
C ILE A 55 -6.39 -17.93 -2.09
N VAL A 56 -5.14 -17.49 -1.96
CA VAL A 56 -4.52 -17.05 -0.71
C VAL A 56 -4.71 -15.54 -0.51
N LEU A 57 -4.77 -14.79 -1.60
CA LEU A 57 -5.02 -13.35 -1.61
C LEU A 57 -5.69 -12.96 -2.92
N ALA A 58 -6.67 -12.07 -2.86
CA ALA A 58 -7.10 -11.26 -4.00
C ALA A 58 -7.07 -9.80 -3.59
N ASP A 59 -6.38 -8.96 -4.35
CA ASP A 59 -6.20 -7.54 -4.01
C ASP A 59 -6.12 -6.66 -5.26
N GLN A 60 -6.27 -5.35 -5.08
CA GLN A 60 -6.12 -4.35 -6.13
C GLN A 60 -5.11 -3.28 -5.72
N VAL A 61 -4.21 -2.95 -6.65
CA VAL A 61 -3.29 -1.82 -6.52
C VAL A 61 -3.79 -0.69 -7.40
N ILE A 62 -4.11 0.43 -6.76
CA ILE A 62 -4.37 1.71 -7.42
C ILE A 62 -3.17 2.61 -7.12
N GLN A 63 -2.50 3.07 -8.16
CA GLN A 63 -1.42 4.05 -8.09
C GLN A 63 -1.81 5.26 -8.91
N LYS A 64 -1.83 6.42 -8.25
CA LYS A 64 -1.97 7.73 -8.89
C LYS A 64 -0.66 8.46 -8.70
N ILE A 65 -0.05 8.89 -9.78
CA ILE A 65 1.22 9.62 -9.70
C ILE A 65 1.12 10.91 -10.47
N ARG A 66 1.49 12.01 -9.80
CA ARG A 66 1.57 13.32 -10.43
C ARG A 66 2.99 13.52 -10.98
N PHE A 67 3.08 13.92 -12.25
CA PHE A 67 4.39 14.05 -12.91
C PHE A 67 5.26 15.15 -12.29
N ASP A 68 4.66 16.19 -11.71
CA ASP A 68 5.37 17.25 -10.99
C ASP A 68 6.03 16.75 -9.70
N GLU A 69 5.46 15.76 -9.02
CA GLU A 69 6.07 15.11 -7.85
C GLU A 69 7.26 14.25 -8.26
N ILE A 70 7.06 13.36 -9.24
CA ILE A 70 8.14 12.53 -9.79
C ILE A 70 9.33 13.39 -10.23
N ARG A 71 9.05 14.51 -10.91
CA ARG A 71 10.10 15.40 -11.41
C ARG A 71 10.98 15.97 -10.30
N ARG A 72 10.47 16.11 -9.08
CA ARG A 72 11.26 16.58 -7.92
C ARG A 72 12.18 15.49 -7.38
N GLU A 73 11.83 14.22 -7.55
CA GLU A 73 12.65 13.07 -7.14
C GLU A 73 13.85 12.85 -8.07
N ILE A 74 13.77 13.31 -9.32
CA ILE A 74 14.81 13.09 -10.33
C ILE A 74 15.76 14.30 -10.42
N PRO A 75 17.09 14.09 -10.35
CA PRO A 75 18.09 15.13 -10.57
C PRO A 75 17.87 15.91 -11.87
N SER A 76 18.06 17.23 -11.84
CA SER A 76 17.85 18.09 -13.02
C SER A 76 18.77 17.74 -14.19
N THR A 77 19.96 17.23 -13.91
CA THR A 77 20.96 16.78 -14.89
C THR A 77 20.53 15.54 -15.67
N GLU A 78 19.70 14.68 -15.08
CA GLU A 78 19.15 13.48 -15.73
C GLU A 78 17.88 13.83 -16.52
N ARG A 79 16.98 14.62 -15.91
CA ARG A 79 15.68 14.99 -16.50
C ARG A 79 15.76 15.62 -17.89
N ARG A 80 16.84 16.33 -18.22
CA ARG A 80 17.00 16.99 -19.53
C ARG A 80 17.05 16.01 -20.72
N TYR A 81 17.34 14.74 -20.45
CA TYR A 81 17.42 13.69 -21.47
C TYR A 81 16.22 12.75 -21.44
N TRP A 82 15.29 12.95 -20.51
CA TRP A 82 14.10 12.09 -20.38
C TRP A 82 13.07 12.43 -21.43
N THR A 83 12.55 11.39 -22.05
CA THR A 83 11.42 11.39 -22.96
C THR A 83 10.16 10.92 -22.24
N ASP A 84 9.01 11.00 -22.91
CA ASP A 84 7.76 10.43 -22.40
C ASP A 84 7.85 8.92 -22.12
N ALA A 85 8.75 8.20 -22.81
CA ALA A 85 8.98 6.79 -22.57
C ALA A 85 9.64 6.56 -21.20
N ASP A 86 10.65 7.35 -20.83
CA ASP A 86 11.35 7.23 -19.55
C ASP A 86 10.41 7.46 -18.36
N TYR A 87 9.49 8.43 -18.48
CA TYR A 87 8.46 8.66 -17.45
C TYR A 87 7.46 7.48 -17.36
N LYS A 88 7.11 6.85 -18.49
CA LYS A 88 6.27 5.64 -18.50
C LYS A 88 6.99 4.46 -17.87
N ASP A 89 8.26 4.25 -18.17
CA ASP A 89 9.07 3.17 -17.59
C ASP A 89 9.21 3.33 -16.08
N LEU A 90 9.43 4.56 -15.59
CA LEU A 90 9.44 4.84 -14.16
C LEU A 90 8.08 4.54 -13.51
N LEU A 91 6.99 4.92 -14.16
CA LEU A 91 5.64 4.64 -13.68
C LEU A 91 5.38 3.13 -13.60
N PHE A 92 5.75 2.36 -14.64
CA PHE A 92 5.66 0.91 -14.62
C PHE A 92 6.52 0.29 -13.52
N SER A 93 7.74 0.79 -13.33
CA SER A 93 8.64 0.32 -12.27
C SER A 93 8.05 0.57 -10.86
N LYS A 94 7.50 1.77 -10.61
CA LYS A 94 6.81 2.08 -9.35
C LYS A 94 5.57 1.20 -9.16
N ALA A 95 4.74 1.03 -10.19
CA ALA A 95 3.57 0.18 -10.13
C ALA A 95 3.91 -1.30 -9.89
N ALA A 96 4.92 -1.83 -10.57
CA ALA A 96 5.41 -3.20 -10.40
C ALA A 96 5.99 -3.41 -9.00
N THR A 97 6.74 -2.45 -8.49
CA THR A 97 7.26 -2.47 -7.11
C THR A 97 6.11 -2.53 -6.10
N GLU A 98 5.07 -1.74 -6.31
CA GLU A 98 3.90 -1.72 -5.43
C GLU A 98 3.12 -3.03 -5.46
N VAL A 99 2.86 -3.57 -6.66
CA VAL A 99 2.21 -4.89 -6.82
C VAL A 99 3.07 -5.99 -6.19
N GLY A 100 4.38 -5.99 -6.40
CA GLY A 100 5.31 -6.94 -5.79
C GLY A 100 5.30 -6.87 -4.26
N ASN A 101 5.26 -5.65 -3.70
CA ASN A 101 5.15 -5.45 -2.25
C ASN A 101 3.82 -5.97 -1.71
N ALA A 102 2.70 -5.73 -2.40
CA ALA A 102 1.39 -6.24 -2.02
C ALA A 102 1.36 -7.79 -2.05
N ILE A 103 1.94 -8.40 -3.09
CA ILE A 103 2.08 -9.86 -3.20
C ILE A 103 2.90 -10.42 -2.03
N LEU A 104 4.08 -9.85 -1.78
CA LEU A 104 4.95 -10.29 -0.68
C LEU A 104 4.30 -10.10 0.69
N ALA A 105 3.53 -9.04 0.89
CA ALA A 105 2.80 -8.80 2.12
C ALA A 105 1.64 -9.79 2.33
N GLY A 106 1.00 -10.24 1.25
CA GLY A 106 -0.03 -11.28 1.31
C GLY A 106 0.52 -12.67 1.61
N ILE A 107 1.62 -13.07 0.96
CA ILE A 107 2.22 -14.40 1.15
C ILE A 107 3.04 -14.47 2.45
N TYR A 108 3.78 -13.41 2.75
CA TYR A 108 4.67 -13.33 3.91
C TYR A 108 4.37 -12.08 4.75
N PRO A 109 3.19 -12.05 5.42
CA PRO A 109 2.80 -10.93 6.25
C PRO A 109 3.82 -10.69 7.36
N ILE A 110 3.96 -9.41 7.73
CA ILE A 110 4.77 -9.03 8.88
C ILE A 110 3.99 -9.44 10.12
N LYS A 111 4.60 -10.20 11.01
CA LYS A 111 3.95 -10.73 12.21
C LYS A 111 4.63 -10.24 13.49
N VAL A 112 3.83 -10.07 14.52
CA VAL A 112 4.28 -9.84 15.89
C VAL A 112 4.88 -11.13 16.44
N VAL A 113 6.17 -11.09 16.82
CA VAL A 113 6.90 -12.23 17.39
C VAL A 113 7.21 -12.07 18.88
N LYS A 114 6.99 -10.88 19.43
CA LYS A 114 7.07 -10.63 20.87
C LYS A 114 6.23 -9.41 21.23
N VAL A 115 5.53 -9.47 22.35
CA VAL A 115 4.78 -8.36 22.93
C VAL A 115 5.37 -8.03 24.29
N SER A 116 5.55 -6.74 24.58
CA SER A 116 5.86 -6.21 25.91
C SER A 116 4.81 -5.17 26.30
N SER A 117 4.89 -4.63 27.51
CA SER A 117 3.95 -3.61 28.01
C SER A 117 3.95 -2.32 27.19
N THR A 118 5.05 -2.00 26.50
CA THR A 118 5.24 -0.72 25.79
C THR A 118 5.56 -0.87 24.31
N GLY A 119 5.78 -2.09 23.82
CA GLY A 119 6.26 -2.31 22.46
C GLY A 119 6.05 -3.73 21.96
N VAL A 120 6.36 -3.91 20.68
CA VAL A 120 6.33 -5.20 19.99
C VAL A 120 7.60 -5.41 19.19
N VAL A 121 7.91 -6.68 18.91
CA VAL A 121 8.95 -7.07 17.97
C VAL A 121 8.29 -7.71 16.76
N LEU A 122 8.69 -7.29 15.56
CA LEU A 122 8.17 -7.77 14.28
C LEU A 122 9.19 -8.70 13.62
N ASN A 123 8.73 -9.74 12.94
CA ASN A 123 9.57 -10.68 12.17
C ASN A 123 10.19 -10.11 10.89
N ARG A 124 10.21 -8.77 10.74
CA ARG A 124 10.72 -8.07 9.56
C ARG A 124 11.59 -6.90 9.99
N GLY A 125 12.80 -6.84 9.46
CA GLY A 125 13.73 -5.73 9.65
C GLY A 125 13.64 -4.71 8.51
N LYS A 126 14.29 -4.99 7.37
CA LYS A 126 14.32 -4.07 6.23
C LYS A 126 12.91 -3.78 5.69
N GLY A 127 12.66 -2.52 5.29
CA GLY A 127 11.44 -2.07 4.62
C GLY A 127 10.33 -1.52 5.52
N VAL A 128 10.46 -1.63 6.85
CA VAL A 128 9.45 -1.18 7.83
C VAL A 128 9.85 0.03 8.68
N GLY A 129 11.11 0.47 8.62
CA GLY A 129 11.60 1.56 9.49
C GLY A 129 10.87 2.88 9.30
N GLY A 130 10.54 3.55 10.42
CA GLY A 130 9.92 4.87 10.44
C GLY A 130 8.47 4.92 9.97
N LYS A 131 7.80 3.76 9.85
CA LYS A 131 6.41 3.67 9.42
C LYS A 131 5.50 3.26 10.58
N GLN A 132 4.24 3.68 10.49
CA GLN A 132 3.17 3.17 11.35
C GLN A 132 2.56 1.91 10.72
N CYS A 133 2.31 0.91 11.56
CA CYS A 133 1.74 -0.37 11.18
C CYS A 133 0.44 -0.60 11.95
N LEU A 134 -0.64 -0.85 11.20
CA LEU A 134 -1.89 -1.34 11.76
C LEU A 134 -1.71 -2.79 12.21
N VAL A 135 -2.10 -3.11 13.43
CA VAL A 135 -2.04 -4.47 13.97
C VAL A 135 -3.41 -5.11 13.87
N ILE A 136 -3.46 -6.26 13.20
CA ILE A 136 -4.67 -7.01 12.87
C ILE A 136 -4.55 -8.41 13.47
N ASN A 137 -5.54 -8.81 14.25
CA ASN A 137 -5.71 -10.19 14.66
C ASN A 137 -6.44 -10.95 13.56
N GLN A 138 -5.88 -12.07 13.12
CA GLN A 138 -6.46 -12.93 12.09
C GLN A 138 -7.21 -14.08 12.77
N GLY A 139 -8.54 -14.01 12.73
CA GLY A 139 -9.46 -14.98 13.31
C GLY A 139 -9.78 -16.14 12.36
N GLU A 140 -10.93 -16.77 12.61
CA GLU A 140 -11.35 -17.98 11.89
C GLU A 140 -11.53 -17.75 10.39
N ALA A 141 -11.30 -18.80 9.61
CA ALA A 141 -11.57 -18.80 8.19
C ALA A 141 -13.08 -18.59 7.95
N ILE A 142 -13.42 -17.57 7.18
CA ILE A 142 -14.78 -17.32 6.73
C ILE A 142 -14.99 -18.18 5.50
N ILE A 143 -15.94 -19.11 5.59
CA ILE A 143 -16.30 -20.00 4.48
C ILE A 143 -17.68 -19.59 3.99
N ASP A 144 -17.79 -19.38 2.68
CA ASP A 144 -19.09 -19.18 2.03
C ASP A 144 -19.93 -20.45 2.16
N ILE A 145 -21.15 -20.31 2.69
CA ILE A 145 -21.99 -21.47 3.02
C ILE A 145 -22.58 -22.14 1.78
N ASP A 146 -22.71 -21.40 0.68
CA ASP A 146 -23.33 -21.86 -0.57
C ASP A 146 -22.31 -22.52 -1.49
N THR A 147 -21.09 -21.97 -1.55
CA THR A 147 -20.01 -22.46 -2.45
C THR A 147 -18.95 -23.29 -1.74
N GLY A 148 -18.84 -23.21 -0.41
CA GLY A 148 -17.75 -23.82 0.36
C GLY A 148 -16.39 -23.14 0.13
N GLU A 149 -16.36 -22.00 -0.55
CA GLU A 149 -15.13 -21.25 -0.81
C GLU A 149 -14.66 -20.51 0.46
N SER A 150 -13.34 -20.52 0.70
CA SER A 150 -12.74 -19.70 1.76
C SER A 150 -12.70 -18.24 1.31
N LEU A 151 -13.49 -17.38 1.96
CA LEU A 151 -13.53 -15.93 1.73
C LEU A 151 -12.38 -15.17 2.42
N GLY A 152 -11.52 -15.89 3.14
CA GLY A 152 -10.42 -15.34 3.92
C GLY A 152 -10.57 -15.69 5.40
N GLY A 153 -9.95 -14.91 6.28
CA GLY A 153 -10.15 -15.01 7.73
C GLY A 153 -10.80 -13.74 8.26
N SER A 154 -11.49 -13.83 9.39
CA SER A 154 -11.93 -12.64 10.13
C SER A 154 -10.72 -11.76 10.45
N GLU A 155 -10.82 -10.46 10.24
CA GLU A 155 -9.77 -9.49 10.53
C GLU A 155 -10.28 -8.46 11.53
N GLU A 156 -9.66 -8.40 12.70
CA GLU A 156 -9.98 -7.40 13.72
C GLU A 156 -8.78 -6.48 13.96
N GLN A 157 -9.00 -5.17 13.88
CA GLN A 157 -7.96 -4.21 14.21
C GLN A 157 -7.80 -4.12 15.74
N VAL A 158 -6.66 -4.62 16.24
CA VAL A 158 -6.37 -4.67 17.67
C VAL A 158 -5.40 -3.60 18.15
N GLY A 159 -4.71 -2.90 17.22
CA GLY A 159 -3.75 -1.88 17.62
C GLY A 159 -3.10 -1.10 16.48
N LEU A 160 -2.23 -0.17 16.87
CA LEU A 160 -1.34 0.57 15.98
C LEU A 160 0.02 0.67 16.64
N VAL A 161 1.07 0.39 15.87
CA VAL A 161 2.46 0.42 16.34
C VAL A 161 3.31 1.28 15.42
N GLU A 162 4.32 1.94 15.96
CA GLU A 162 5.29 2.75 15.22
C GLU A 162 6.67 2.11 15.31
N VAL A 163 7.29 1.83 14.17
CA VAL A 163 8.60 1.18 14.12
C VAL A 163 9.69 2.16 14.56
N THR A 164 10.31 1.90 15.72
CA THR A 164 11.31 2.76 16.34
C THR A 164 12.74 2.34 16.04
N SER A 165 12.97 1.06 15.76
CA SER A 165 14.31 0.52 15.48
C SER A 165 14.21 -0.66 14.52
N VAL A 166 15.10 -0.66 13.52
CA VAL A 166 15.21 -1.71 12.53
C VAL A 166 16.54 -2.43 12.71
N GLU A 167 16.47 -3.74 12.94
CA GLU A 167 17.61 -4.63 12.97
C GLU A 167 17.65 -5.44 11.66
N GLY A 168 18.70 -6.27 11.47
CA GLY A 168 18.86 -7.03 10.23
C GLY A 168 17.69 -7.98 9.91
N LYS A 169 17.18 -8.70 10.93
CA LYS A 169 16.16 -9.75 10.77
C LYS A 169 14.81 -9.42 11.42
N PHE A 170 14.75 -8.40 12.27
CA PHE A 170 13.55 -8.02 13.01
C PHE A 170 13.51 -6.51 13.20
N SER A 171 12.38 -5.99 13.64
CA SER A 171 12.27 -4.58 14.05
C SER A 171 11.54 -4.48 15.37
N LYS A 172 11.82 -3.39 16.10
CA LYS A 172 11.12 -3.04 17.34
C LYS A 172 10.18 -1.89 17.01
N ALA A 173 8.95 -1.99 17.51
CA ALA A 173 7.95 -0.97 17.37
C ALA A 173 7.37 -0.59 18.74
N LYS A 174 7.06 0.68 18.92
CA LYS A 174 6.35 1.20 20.08
C LYS A 174 4.85 1.07 19.84
N ILE A 175 4.10 0.68 20.87
CA ILE A 175 2.63 0.65 20.79
C ILE A 175 2.12 2.10 20.89
N ILE A 176 1.34 2.53 19.89
CA ILE A 176 0.60 3.79 19.91
C ILE A 176 -0.73 3.58 20.63
N PHE A 177 -1.48 2.54 20.23
CA PHE A 177 -2.68 2.07 20.93
C PHE A 177 -2.85 0.56 20.76
N GLY A 178 -3.69 -0.06 21.60
CA GLY A 178 -3.95 -1.51 21.58
C GLY A 178 -3.11 -2.31 22.58
N ALA A 179 -2.51 -1.65 23.58
CA ALA A 179 -1.79 -2.33 24.64
C ALA A 179 -2.72 -3.33 25.36
N GLY A 180 -2.27 -4.58 25.51
CA GLY A 180 -3.04 -5.67 26.09
C GLY A 180 -4.00 -6.39 25.11
N GLN A 181 -4.27 -5.82 23.94
CA GLN A 181 -5.05 -6.47 22.87
C GLN A 181 -4.16 -7.12 21.82
N ILE A 182 -2.98 -6.55 21.57
CA ILE A 182 -2.00 -7.10 20.63
C ILE A 182 -1.40 -8.40 21.18
N GLN A 183 -1.37 -9.45 20.37
CA GLN A 183 -0.92 -10.78 20.70
C GLN A 183 0.22 -11.26 19.80
N TYR A 184 0.88 -12.33 20.22
CA TYR A 184 1.84 -13.04 19.37
C TYR A 184 1.11 -13.62 18.15
N GLY A 185 1.68 -13.42 16.96
CA GLY A 185 1.12 -13.91 15.70
C GLY A 185 0.28 -12.90 14.92
N ASP A 186 -0.14 -11.80 15.55
CA ASP A 186 -0.89 -10.73 14.89
C ASP A 186 -0.13 -10.18 13.68
N ILE A 187 -0.88 -9.77 12.65
CA ILE A 187 -0.35 -9.24 11.40
C ILE A 187 -0.20 -7.73 11.50
N CYS A 188 0.95 -7.23 11.08
CA CYS A 188 1.23 -5.81 10.94
C CYS A 188 1.16 -5.38 9.47
N ARG A 189 0.22 -4.50 9.14
CA ARG A 189 0.11 -3.88 7.81
C ARG A 189 0.62 -2.45 7.86
N ILE A 190 1.63 -2.16 7.04
CA ILE A 190 2.19 -0.82 6.90
C ILE A 190 1.11 0.12 6.39
N GLN A 191 0.85 1.21 7.10
CA GLN A 191 -0.02 2.25 6.58
C GLN A 191 0.72 3.03 5.50
N LYS A 192 0.10 3.16 4.32
CA LYS A 192 0.46 4.22 3.39
C LYS A 192 -0.05 5.52 4.02
N THR A 193 0.85 6.47 4.27
CA THR A 193 0.44 7.83 4.59
C THR A 193 -0.41 8.34 3.42
N VAL A 194 -1.73 8.30 3.57
CA VAL A 194 -2.60 9.10 2.74
C VAL A 194 -2.27 10.53 3.15
N GLN A 195 -1.56 11.27 2.30
CA GLN A 195 -1.56 12.72 2.46
C GLN A 195 -3.02 13.12 2.38
N LYS A 196 -3.58 13.50 3.54
CA LYS A 196 -4.87 14.18 3.61
C LYS A 196 -4.71 15.36 2.66
N GLU A 197 -5.39 15.34 1.52
CA GLU A 197 -5.64 16.58 0.79
C GLU A 197 -6.26 17.49 1.85
N GLU A 198 -5.53 18.54 2.22
CA GLU A 198 -6.06 19.60 3.06
C GLU A 198 -7.38 20.00 2.43
N GLU A 199 -8.48 19.65 3.11
CA GLU A 199 -9.79 20.23 2.90
C GLU A 199 -9.55 21.71 2.71
N ALA A 200 -9.78 22.18 1.48
CA ALA A 200 -9.57 23.54 1.08
C ALA A 200 -10.09 24.44 2.19
N ALA A 201 -9.17 25.17 2.83
CA ALA A 201 -9.48 26.08 3.91
C ALA A 201 -10.73 26.86 3.50
N ALA A 202 -11.84 26.59 4.19
CA ALA A 202 -13.08 27.31 3.98
C ALA A 202 -12.80 28.76 4.37
N TYR A 203 -12.43 29.58 3.39
CA TYR A 203 -12.24 31.01 3.63
C TYR A 203 -13.56 31.57 4.17
N PRO A 204 -13.53 32.40 5.22
CA PRO A 204 -14.74 33.00 5.75
C PRO A 204 -15.40 33.82 4.63
N ARG A 205 -16.70 33.57 4.42
CA ARG A 205 -17.51 34.39 3.51
C ARG A 205 -17.45 35.84 4.03
N VAL A 206 -16.69 36.68 3.36
CA VAL A 206 -16.84 38.13 3.51
C VAL A 206 -18.18 38.48 2.87
N THR A 207 -19.19 38.73 3.71
CA THR A 207 -20.40 39.44 3.31
C THR A 207 -19.99 40.84 2.87
N PRO A 208 -20.35 41.29 1.64
CA PRO A 208 -20.19 42.67 1.26
C PRO A 208 -21.10 43.53 2.14
N GLY A 209 -20.50 44.29 3.06
CA GLY A 209 -21.16 45.40 3.73
C GLY A 209 -21.03 46.63 2.85
N TRP A 210 -22.18 47.19 2.49
CA TRP A 210 -22.50 48.52 1.97
C TRP A 210 -21.38 49.56 1.97
#